data_AF-A0A366AVM3-F1
#
_entry.id   AF-A0A366AVM3-F1
#
_cell.length_a   1.000
_cell.length_b   1.000
_cell.length_c   1.000
_cell.angle_alpha   90.00
_cell.angle_beta   90.00
_cell.angle_gamma   90.00
#
_symmetry.space_group_name_H-M   'P 1'
#
loop_
_entity.id
_entity.type
_entity.pdbx_description
1 polymer ?
#
loop_
_entity_poly.entity_id
_entity_poly.type
_entity_poly.pdbx_seq_one_letter_code
_entity_poly.pdbx_strand_id
1 'polypeptide(L)'
;MTNNYPKPTKLETMKKIILLLIGLTLSSQLFSQEVVQLYVHEQESEVARPENELKHFEKVTLLAGEEKTVTFQLTARDFAYFNSKSNDWAIKSGNFDILIGSSSRDLPLKQTIAIESTKAAKIVLTRESLFKEFKKSPNSQAIYEQLVQSFTGANKKPETEDEKKVASFFEAMLADMPLNKLILFSGGKFTEETMNGILKALNQN
;
A
#
# COMPACT_ATOMS: atom_id res chain seq x y z
N MET A 1 -7.66 -22.03 23.49
CA MET A 1 -8.21 -20.74 23.01
C MET A 1 -8.21 -20.78 21.49
N THR A 2 -9.38 -20.98 20.89
CA THR A 2 -9.55 -21.16 19.44
C THR A 2 -9.66 -19.80 18.76
N ASN A 3 -8.61 -19.37 18.05
CA ASN A 3 -8.64 -18.13 17.29
C ASN A 3 -9.23 -18.41 15.91
N ASN A 4 -10.48 -17.98 15.70
CA ASN A 4 -11.27 -18.23 14.49
C ASN A 4 -11.08 -17.05 13.54
N TYR A 5 -10.13 -17.18 12.60
CA TYR A 5 -9.96 -16.18 11.54
C TYR A 5 -10.88 -16.50 10.35
N PRO A 6 -11.53 -15.50 9.74
CA PRO A 6 -12.33 -15.72 8.54
C PRO A 6 -11.45 -16.31 7.44
N LYS A 7 -11.89 -17.45 6.88
CA LYS A 7 -11.24 -18.09 5.73
C LYS A 7 -11.26 -17.11 4.55
N PRO A 8 -10.11 -16.74 3.96
CA PRO A 8 -10.13 -15.93 2.75
C PRO A 8 -10.72 -16.75 1.60
N THR A 9 -11.88 -16.28 1.16
CA THR A 9 -12.62 -16.72 -0.02
C THR A 9 -11.72 -16.67 -1.26
N LYS A 10 -11.81 -17.72 -2.09
CA LYS A 10 -11.15 -17.92 -3.39
C LYS A 10 -10.57 -16.64 -4.00
N LEU A 11 -9.25 -16.53 -4.02
CA LEU A 11 -8.53 -15.64 -4.92
C LEU A 11 -8.02 -16.50 -6.09
N GLU A 12 -8.82 -16.62 -7.14
CA GLU A 12 -8.38 -17.21 -8.39
C GLU A 12 -7.43 -16.24 -9.10
N THR A 13 -6.24 -16.77 -9.41
CA THR A 13 -5.29 -16.32 -10.42
C THR A 13 -4.34 -15.19 -10.03
N MET A 14 -3.23 -15.56 -9.37
CA MET A 14 -1.89 -15.06 -9.69
C MET A 14 -0.92 -16.25 -9.61
N LYS A 15 -0.78 -16.99 -10.71
CA LYS A 15 0.20 -18.08 -10.89
C LYS A 15 1.61 -17.49 -10.98
N LYS A 16 2.19 -17.07 -9.86
CA LYS A 16 3.63 -16.79 -9.78
C LYS A 16 4.17 -17.35 -8.46
N ILE A 17 4.40 -18.66 -8.46
CA ILE A 17 5.24 -19.29 -7.45
C ILE A 17 6.66 -18.82 -7.75
N ILE A 18 7.21 -17.98 -6.88
CA ILE A 18 8.62 -17.60 -6.95
C ILE A 18 9.36 -18.60 -6.07
N LEU A 19 10.06 -19.54 -6.70
CA LEU A 19 11.07 -20.35 -6.01
C LEU A 19 12.36 -19.54 -5.98
N LEU A 20 12.81 -19.20 -4.77
CA LEU A 20 14.13 -18.65 -4.56
C LEU A 20 14.99 -19.74 -3.93
N LEU A 21 16.06 -20.12 -4.64
CA LEU A 21 17.03 -21.13 -4.24
C LEU A 21 18.27 -20.42 -3.70
N ILE A 22 18.71 -20.82 -2.51
CA ILE A 22 19.91 -20.25 -1.89
C ILE A 22 20.84 -21.37 -1.53
N GLY A 23 22.07 -21.31 -2.06
CA GLY A 23 23.18 -22.14 -1.59
C GLY A 23 23.75 -21.54 -0.30
N LEU A 24 23.76 -22.33 0.77
CA LEU A 24 24.45 -22.00 2.00
C LEU A 24 25.70 -22.85 2.12
N THR A 25 26.88 -22.24 2.18
CA THR A 25 28.14 -22.94 2.40
C THR A 25 28.70 -22.60 3.77
N LEU A 26 28.99 -23.60 4.59
CA LEU A 26 29.73 -23.41 5.84
C LEU A 26 31.24 -23.29 5.56
N SER A 27 31.80 -22.11 5.87
CA SER A 27 33.26 -21.90 5.88
C SER A 27 33.95 -22.55 7.10
N SER A 28 33.19 -23.07 8.06
CA SER A 28 33.71 -23.66 9.29
C SER A 28 33.74 -25.19 9.23
N GLN A 29 34.70 -25.81 9.94
CA GLN A 29 34.84 -27.27 10.03
C GLN A 29 33.87 -27.91 11.03
N LEU A 30 32.90 -27.16 11.55
CA LEU A 30 31.99 -27.58 12.61
C LEU A 30 30.56 -27.71 12.11
N PHE A 31 29.82 -28.61 12.74
CA PHE A 31 28.38 -28.73 12.60
C PHE A 31 27.69 -27.44 13.05
N SER A 32 26.80 -26.89 12.23
CA SER A 32 26.03 -25.68 12.56
C SER A 32 24.56 -25.82 12.20
N GLN A 33 23.74 -24.99 12.84
CA GLN A 33 22.36 -24.75 12.46
C GLN A 33 22.22 -23.27 12.09
N GLU A 34 21.84 -23.02 10.85
CA GLU A 34 21.64 -21.67 10.32
C GLU A 34 20.14 -21.39 10.17
N VAL A 35 19.75 -20.12 10.30
CA VAL A 35 18.37 -19.67 10.04
C VAL A 35 18.37 -18.75 8.84
N VAL A 36 17.71 -19.18 7.77
CA VAL A 36 17.49 -18.39 6.56
C VAL A 36 16.19 -17.62 6.71
N GLN A 37 16.21 -16.32 6.48
CA GLN A 37 15.06 -15.44 6.69
C GLN A 37 14.71 -14.71 5.41
N LEU A 38 13.45 -14.80 4.97
CA LEU A 38 12.92 -14.11 3.80
C LEU A 38 12.05 -12.93 4.24
N TYR A 39 12.44 -11.75 3.75
CA TYR A 39 11.73 -10.50 3.94
C TYR A 39 11.14 -10.00 2.62
N VAL A 40 10.05 -9.24 2.73
CA VAL A 40 9.43 -8.50 1.63
C VAL A 40 9.43 -7.02 1.97
N HIS A 41 9.82 -6.20 1.00
CA HIS A 41 9.78 -4.75 1.05
C HIS A 41 8.95 -4.21 -0.12
N GLU A 42 7.95 -3.35 0.15
CA GLU A 42 7.24 -2.63 -0.91
C GLU A 42 7.89 -1.27 -1.13
N GLN A 43 8.36 -1.01 -2.35
CA GLN A 43 9.11 0.22 -2.67
C GLN A 43 8.24 1.49 -2.55
N GLU A 44 6.94 1.38 -2.82
CA GLU A 44 6.01 2.52 -2.86
C GLU A 44 4.77 2.29 -2.00
N SER A 45 4.94 2.44 -0.69
CA SER A 45 3.83 2.31 0.24
C SER A 45 3.01 3.59 0.40
N GLU A 46 1.68 3.47 0.32
CA GLU A 46 0.76 4.55 0.71
C GLU A 46 0.40 4.53 2.20
N VAL A 47 0.66 3.41 2.88
CA VAL A 47 0.38 3.21 4.31
C VAL A 47 1.69 3.13 5.09
N ALA A 48 1.70 3.58 6.34
CA ALA A 48 2.85 3.36 7.19
C ALA A 48 3.06 1.85 7.40
N ARG A 49 4.21 1.33 6.96
CA ARG A 49 4.61 -0.07 7.11
C ARG A 49 6.09 -0.16 7.48
N PRO A 50 6.54 -1.29 8.06
CA PRO A 50 7.96 -1.53 8.25
C PRO A 50 8.72 -1.53 6.91
N GLU A 51 9.97 -1.11 6.91
CA GLU A 51 10.82 -1.17 5.72
C GLU A 51 10.89 -2.61 5.20
N ASN A 52 11.22 -3.58 6.06
CA ASN A 52 11.29 -5.00 5.70
C ASN A 52 10.34 -5.82 6.58
N GLU A 53 9.48 -6.62 5.97
CA GLU A 53 8.57 -7.53 6.69
C GLU A 53 9.01 -8.98 6.54
N LEU A 54 9.29 -9.66 7.65
CA LEU A 54 9.60 -11.10 7.64
C LEU A 54 8.36 -11.88 7.19
N LYS A 55 8.49 -12.68 6.13
CA LYS A 55 7.40 -13.52 5.60
C LYS A 55 7.63 -15.00 5.88
N HIS A 56 8.87 -15.46 5.68
CA HIS A 56 9.24 -16.85 5.88
C HIS A 56 10.58 -16.96 6.57
N PHE A 57 10.79 -18.06 7.28
CA PHE A 57 12.11 -18.44 7.77
C PHE A 57 12.23 -19.96 7.77
N GLU A 58 13.45 -20.45 7.56
CA GLU A 58 13.73 -21.88 7.61
C GLU A 58 15.03 -22.13 8.38
N LYS A 59 14.99 -23.10 9.28
CA LYS A 59 16.15 -23.53 10.05
C LYS A 59 16.78 -24.72 9.36
N VAL A 60 18.01 -24.56 8.88
CA VAL A 60 18.77 -25.62 8.21
C VAL A 60 19.87 -26.12 9.10
N THR A 61 20.09 -27.43 9.06
CA THR A 61 21.25 -28.07 9.69
C THR A 61 22.27 -28.36 8.59
N LEU A 62 23.52 -27.95 8.78
CA LEU A 62 24.60 -28.11 7.81
C LEU A 62 25.80 -28.80 8.48
N LEU A 63 26.31 -29.83 7.81
CA LEU A 63 27.61 -30.43 8.12
C LEU A 63 28.73 -29.55 7.56
N ALA A 64 29.95 -29.74 8.07
CA ALA A 64 31.13 -29.03 7.59
C ALA A 64 31.31 -29.22 6.07
N GLY A 65 31.35 -28.11 5.32
CA GLY A 65 31.45 -28.12 3.85
C GLY A 65 30.19 -28.57 3.11
N GLU A 66 29.07 -28.81 3.79
CA GLU A 66 27.79 -29.13 3.16
C GLU A 66 27.15 -27.88 2.56
N GLU A 67 26.52 -28.05 1.40
CA GLU A 67 25.65 -27.06 0.78
C GLU A 67 24.21 -27.56 0.80
N LYS A 68 23.27 -26.72 1.24
CA LYS A 68 21.84 -26.99 1.12
C LYS A 68 21.13 -25.88 0.39
N THR A 69 20.12 -26.30 -0.37
CA THR A 69 19.20 -25.39 -1.05
C THR A 69 17.91 -25.26 -0.24
N VAL A 70 17.59 -24.03 0.16
CA VAL A 70 16.32 -23.67 0.80
C VAL A 70 15.35 -23.14 -0.25
N THR A 71 14.08 -23.50 -0.16
CA THR A 71 13.02 -23.07 -1.10
C THR A 71 11.86 -22.46 -0.33
N PHE A 72 11.59 -21.18 -0.58
CA PHE A 72 10.38 -20.52 -0.09
C PHE A 72 9.30 -20.46 -1.16
N GLN A 73 8.04 -20.66 -0.76
CA GLN A 73 6.88 -20.47 -1.62
C GLN A 73 6.14 -19.21 -1.20
N LEU A 74 6.17 -18.19 -2.06
CA LEU A 74 5.44 -16.95 -1.83
C LEU A 74 4.04 -17.02 -2.42
N THR A 75 3.08 -16.57 -1.63
CA THR A 75 1.67 -16.48 -1.98
C THR A 75 1.24 -15.02 -2.06
N ALA A 76 0.07 -14.79 -2.65
CA ALA A 76 -0.58 -13.47 -2.66
C ALA A 76 -0.65 -12.82 -1.26
N ARG A 77 -0.75 -13.62 -0.20
CA ARG A 77 -0.82 -13.14 1.18
C ARG A 77 0.47 -12.49 1.65
N ASP A 78 1.63 -12.93 1.15
CA ASP A 78 2.93 -12.39 1.54
C ASP A 78 3.11 -10.93 1.09
N PHE A 79 2.36 -10.51 0.07
CA PHE A 79 2.35 -9.16 -0.49
C PHE A 79 1.12 -8.34 -0.07
N ALA A 80 0.22 -8.93 0.70
CA ALA A 80 -1.02 -8.26 1.10
C ALA A 80 -0.78 -7.40 2.34
N TYR A 81 -1.38 -6.21 2.34
CA TYR A 81 -1.52 -5.37 3.53
C TYR A 81 -2.97 -5.37 4.01
N PHE A 82 -3.17 -5.08 5.28
CA PHE A 82 -4.50 -4.91 5.83
C PHE A 82 -5.00 -3.49 5.55
N ASN A 83 -6.05 -3.36 4.75
CA ASN A 83 -6.67 -2.06 4.50
C ASN A 83 -7.76 -1.84 5.55
N SER A 84 -7.50 -0.94 6.50
CA SER A 84 -8.42 -0.59 7.59
C SER A 84 -9.73 0.04 7.09
N LYS A 85 -9.73 0.68 5.92
CA LYS A 85 -10.95 1.31 5.36
C LYS A 85 -11.92 0.26 4.80
N SER A 86 -11.40 -0.77 4.16
CA SER A 86 -12.21 -1.86 3.62
C SER A 86 -12.37 -3.03 4.59
N ASN A 87 -11.66 -3.01 5.73
CA ASN A 87 -11.60 -4.12 6.69
C ASN A 87 -11.24 -5.46 6.02
N ASP A 88 -10.38 -5.41 5.01
CA ASP A 88 -10.03 -6.55 4.16
C ASP A 88 -8.54 -6.50 3.77
N TRP A 89 -8.02 -7.64 3.35
CA TRP A 89 -6.67 -7.75 2.82
C TRP A 89 -6.65 -7.32 1.37
N ALA A 90 -5.73 -6.41 1.07
CA ALA A 90 -5.54 -5.87 -0.27
C ALA A 90 -4.09 -6.09 -0.71
N ILE A 91 -3.91 -6.33 -2.00
CA ILE A 91 -2.59 -6.34 -2.64
C ILE A 91 -2.56 -5.13 -3.56
N LYS A 92 -1.50 -4.35 -3.47
CA LYS A 92 -1.28 -3.24 -4.39
C LYS A 92 -0.51 -3.75 -5.59
N SER A 93 -0.84 -3.26 -6.79
CA SER A 93 0.07 -3.40 -7.92
C SER A 93 1.32 -2.54 -7.67
N GLY A 94 2.49 -3.08 -7.92
CA GLY A 94 3.75 -2.38 -7.66
C GLY A 94 4.97 -3.29 -7.65
N ASN A 95 6.11 -2.68 -7.35
CA ASN A 95 7.39 -3.37 -7.21
C ASN A 95 7.63 -3.77 -5.75
N PHE A 96 7.99 -5.04 -5.56
CA PHE A 96 8.34 -5.62 -4.27
C PHE A 96 9.74 -6.19 -4.33
N ASP A 97 10.55 -5.90 -3.32
CA ASP A 97 11.86 -6.50 -3.13
C ASP A 97 11.72 -7.74 -2.23
N ILE A 98 12.17 -8.87 -2.75
CA ILE A 98 12.38 -10.12 -2.01
C ILE A 98 13.81 -10.10 -1.50
N LEU A 99 13.97 -10.10 -0.18
CA LEU A 99 15.25 -9.98 0.49
C LEU A 99 15.51 -11.23 1.32
N ILE A 100 16.70 -11.81 1.22
CA ILE A 100 17.05 -12.99 2.02
C ILE A 100 18.42 -12.83 2.68
N GLY A 101 18.49 -13.27 3.93
CA GLY A 101 19.75 -13.40 4.65
C GLY A 101 19.63 -14.06 6.01
N SER A 102 20.65 -13.85 6.83
CA SER A 102 20.81 -14.47 8.15
C SER A 102 20.11 -13.67 9.27
N SER A 103 19.86 -12.38 9.03
CA SER A 103 19.19 -11.48 9.96
C SER A 103 18.50 -10.33 9.24
N SER A 104 17.61 -9.61 9.91
CA SER A 104 16.96 -8.41 9.36
C SER A 104 17.93 -7.28 8.98
N ARG A 105 19.20 -7.34 9.43
CA ARG A 105 20.26 -6.37 9.16
C ARG A 105 21.29 -6.87 8.14
N ASP A 106 21.24 -8.15 7.80
CA ASP A 106 22.18 -8.81 6.89
C ASP A 106 21.38 -9.58 5.85
N LEU A 107 21.12 -8.92 4.71
CA LEU A 107 20.25 -9.37 3.62
C LEU A 107 21.03 -9.30 2.28
N PRO A 108 22.03 -10.19 2.07
CA PRO A 108 22.91 -10.13 0.90
C PRO A 108 22.19 -10.46 -0.42
N LEU A 109 21.05 -11.16 -0.35
CA LEU A 109 20.29 -11.56 -1.54
C LEU A 109 19.08 -10.65 -1.70
N LYS A 110 18.95 -10.07 -2.89
CA LYS A 110 17.84 -9.18 -3.26
C LYS A 110 17.35 -9.50 -4.66
N GLN A 111 16.03 -9.61 -4.82
CA GLN A 111 15.38 -9.72 -6.12
C GLN A 111 14.10 -8.87 -6.14
N THR A 112 13.96 -8.00 -7.14
CA THR A 112 12.75 -7.22 -7.34
C THR A 112 11.76 -7.95 -8.23
N ILE A 113 10.48 -7.92 -7.86
CA ILE A 113 9.37 -8.48 -8.64
C ILE A 113 8.27 -7.44 -8.82
N ALA A 114 7.64 -7.44 -9.99
CA ALA A 114 6.43 -6.69 -10.24
C ALA A 114 5.19 -7.56 -9.96
N ILE A 115 4.26 -7.03 -9.17
CA ILE A 115 2.97 -7.64 -8.85
C ILE A 115 1.87 -6.78 -9.46
N GLU A 116 0.92 -7.43 -10.14
CA GLU A 116 -0.28 -6.79 -10.66
C GLU A 116 -1.50 -7.31 -9.91
N SER A 117 -2.08 -6.48 -9.04
CA SER A 117 -3.31 -6.85 -8.36
C SER A 117 -4.51 -6.68 -9.28
N THR A 118 -5.27 -7.76 -9.46
CA THR A 118 -6.55 -7.75 -10.18
C THR A 118 -7.72 -7.23 -9.33
N LYS A 119 -7.52 -7.06 -8.01
CA LYS A 119 -8.53 -6.53 -7.09
C LYS A 119 -8.15 -5.10 -6.71
N ALA A 120 -8.66 -4.13 -7.47
CA ALA A 120 -8.58 -2.72 -7.08
C ALA A 120 -9.24 -2.57 -5.70
N ALA A 121 -8.52 -1.99 -4.74
CA ALA A 121 -9.09 -1.72 -3.42
C ALA A 121 -10.31 -0.79 -3.62
N LYS A 122 -11.50 -1.23 -3.18
CA LYS A 122 -12.67 -0.36 -3.15
C LYS A 122 -12.39 0.76 -2.17
N ILE A 123 -12.13 1.97 -2.70
CA ILE A 123 -11.97 3.16 -1.88
C ILE A 123 -13.37 3.57 -1.43
N VAL A 124 -13.72 3.26 -0.19
CA VAL A 124 -14.93 3.80 0.44
C VAL A 124 -14.57 5.16 1.01
N LEU A 125 -15.05 6.23 0.37
CA LEU A 125 -14.86 7.59 0.83
C LEU A 125 -15.84 7.88 1.97
N THR A 126 -15.33 8.37 3.08
CA THR A 126 -16.14 8.78 4.23
C THR A 126 -15.91 10.26 4.52
N ARG A 127 -16.66 10.84 5.46
CA ARG A 127 -16.50 12.25 5.87
C ARG A 127 -15.10 12.55 6.44
N GLU A 128 -14.41 11.54 6.92
CA GLU A 128 -13.05 11.65 7.46
C GLU A 128 -11.98 11.33 6.41
N SER A 129 -12.36 10.95 5.18
CA SER A 129 -11.42 10.79 4.08
C SER A 129 -10.74 12.12 3.76
N LEU A 130 -9.47 12.03 3.37
CA LEU A 130 -8.69 13.20 2.98
C LEU A 130 -9.08 13.69 1.59
N PHE A 131 -8.98 14.99 1.37
CA PHE A 131 -9.33 15.59 0.08
C PHE A 131 -8.50 15.01 -1.08
N LYS A 132 -7.22 14.68 -0.87
CA LYS A 132 -6.38 14.04 -1.90
C LYS A 132 -6.90 12.67 -2.36
N GLU A 133 -7.73 12.00 -1.57
CA GLU A 133 -8.32 10.72 -1.92
C GLU A 133 -9.43 10.86 -2.97
N PHE A 134 -10.05 12.05 -3.09
CA PHE A 134 -10.98 12.36 -4.18
C PHE A 134 -10.28 12.30 -5.55
N LYS A 135 -9.03 12.71 -5.68
CA LYS A 135 -8.34 12.66 -6.99
C LYS A 135 -8.17 11.23 -7.55
N LYS A 136 -8.26 10.20 -6.69
CA LYS A 136 -8.06 8.79 -7.08
C LYS A 136 -9.32 8.12 -7.64
N SER A 137 -10.50 8.72 -7.50
CA SER A 137 -11.74 8.14 -8.04
C SER A 137 -12.13 8.83 -9.37
N PRO A 138 -12.60 8.08 -10.39
CA PRO A 138 -12.93 8.64 -11.71
C PRO A 138 -14.00 9.75 -11.68
N ASN A 139 -14.94 9.65 -10.74
CA ASN A 139 -16.12 10.53 -10.67
C ASN A 139 -15.91 11.81 -9.85
N SER A 140 -14.74 12.00 -9.22
CA SER A 140 -14.49 13.08 -8.25
C SER A 140 -13.62 14.21 -8.77
N GLN A 141 -13.09 14.11 -9.99
CA GLN A 141 -12.31 15.16 -10.64
C GLN A 141 -13.11 16.46 -10.77
N ALA A 142 -14.35 16.39 -11.27
CA ALA A 142 -15.20 17.57 -11.46
C ALA A 142 -15.58 18.23 -10.13
N ILE A 143 -15.85 17.43 -9.11
CA ILE A 143 -16.19 17.91 -7.76
C ILE A 143 -14.96 18.57 -7.11
N TYR A 144 -13.77 17.98 -7.30
CA TYR A 144 -12.51 18.53 -6.83
C TYR A 144 -12.22 19.91 -7.43
N GLU A 145 -12.39 20.05 -8.75
CA GLU A 145 -12.16 21.32 -9.45
C GLU A 145 -13.14 22.41 -8.97
N GLN A 146 -14.42 22.08 -8.84
CA GLN A 146 -15.44 23.00 -8.30
C GLN A 146 -15.12 23.44 -6.86
N LEU A 147 -14.55 22.53 -6.05
CA LEU A 147 -14.14 22.82 -4.68
C LEU A 147 -12.96 23.79 -4.62
N VAL A 148 -11.89 23.50 -5.36
CA VAL A 148 -10.70 24.37 -5.42
C VAL A 148 -11.09 25.76 -5.94
N GLN A 149 -11.96 25.84 -6.96
CA GLN A 149 -12.47 27.13 -7.48
C GLN A 149 -13.31 27.88 -6.45
N SER A 150 -14.22 27.18 -5.76
CA SER A 150 -15.09 27.79 -4.76
C SER A 150 -14.33 28.33 -3.55
N PHE A 151 -13.16 27.75 -3.25
CA PHE A 151 -12.33 28.06 -2.09
C PHE A 151 -11.28 29.14 -2.37
N THR A 152 -10.64 29.09 -3.53
CA THR A 152 -9.64 30.10 -3.93
C THR A 152 -10.30 31.42 -4.35
N GLY A 153 -11.63 31.44 -4.54
CA GLY A 153 -12.36 32.58 -5.07
C GLY A 153 -11.98 32.92 -6.51
N ALA A 154 -11.14 32.08 -7.14
CA ALA A 154 -10.62 32.30 -8.47
C ALA A 154 -11.64 31.82 -9.50
N ASN A 155 -12.35 32.76 -10.13
CA ASN A 155 -13.19 32.49 -11.31
C ASN A 155 -12.37 32.17 -12.58
N LYS A 156 -11.04 32.23 -12.50
CA LYS A 156 -10.11 32.01 -13.61
C LYS A 156 -9.00 31.06 -13.18
N LYS A 157 -8.58 30.16 -14.07
CA LYS A 157 -7.39 29.33 -13.81
C LYS A 157 -6.17 30.26 -13.62
N PRO A 158 -5.28 29.95 -12.67
CA PRO A 158 -4.08 30.76 -12.45
C PRO A 158 -3.22 30.79 -13.71
N GLU A 159 -3.01 31.98 -14.27
CA GLU A 159 -2.29 32.19 -15.53
C GLU A 159 -0.85 32.62 -15.25
N THR A 160 -0.66 33.47 -14.24
CA THR A 160 0.67 33.95 -13.82
C THR A 160 1.39 32.96 -12.92
N GLU A 161 2.72 33.07 -12.84
CA GLU A 161 3.55 32.15 -12.08
C GLU A 161 3.34 32.28 -10.56
N ASP A 162 3.07 33.48 -10.07
CA ASP A 162 2.78 33.75 -8.65
C ASP A 162 1.40 33.20 -8.25
N GLU A 163 0.37 33.36 -9.10
CA GLU A 163 -0.95 32.74 -8.88
C GLU A 163 -0.86 31.21 -8.83
N LYS A 164 -0.01 30.60 -9.66
CA LYS A 164 0.22 29.15 -9.65
C LYS A 164 0.86 28.67 -8.36
N LYS A 165 1.81 29.42 -7.78
CA LYS A 165 2.44 29.10 -6.48
C LYS A 165 1.46 29.20 -5.33
N VAL A 166 0.61 30.23 -5.34
CA VAL A 166 -0.46 30.38 -4.33
C VAL A 166 -1.45 29.23 -4.46
N ALA A 167 -1.88 28.89 -5.67
CA ALA A 167 -2.78 27.78 -5.93
C ALA A 167 -2.19 26.42 -5.49
N SER A 168 -0.91 26.15 -5.78
CA SER A 168 -0.26 24.90 -5.38
C SER A 168 -0.09 24.78 -3.87
N PHE A 169 0.20 25.89 -3.18
CA PHE A 169 0.23 25.95 -1.73
C PHE A 169 -1.15 25.62 -1.12
N PHE A 170 -2.22 26.24 -1.64
CA PHE A 170 -3.58 25.94 -1.18
C PHE A 170 -4.00 24.51 -1.52
N GLU A 171 -3.62 24.00 -2.69
CA GLU A 171 -3.87 22.61 -3.06
C GLU A 171 -3.22 21.63 -2.08
N ALA A 172 -1.96 21.88 -1.70
CA ALA A 172 -1.27 21.08 -0.68
C ALA A 172 -1.95 21.17 0.69
N MET A 173 -2.44 22.35 1.08
CA MET A 173 -3.19 22.54 2.33
C MET A 173 -4.51 21.77 2.33
N LEU A 174 -5.25 21.81 1.22
CA LEU A 174 -6.53 21.09 1.09
C LEU A 174 -6.30 19.58 1.02
N ALA A 175 -5.23 19.11 0.38
CA ALA A 175 -4.94 17.69 0.17
C ALA A 175 -4.98 16.86 1.45
N ASP A 176 -4.48 17.39 2.56
CA ASP A 176 -4.43 16.73 3.87
C ASP A 176 -5.60 17.09 4.80
N MET A 177 -6.60 17.81 4.29
CA MET A 177 -7.81 18.16 5.04
C MET A 177 -8.87 17.05 4.96
N PRO A 178 -9.54 16.67 6.07
CA PRO A 178 -10.70 15.80 6.03
C PRO A 178 -11.92 16.47 5.37
N LEU A 179 -12.73 15.70 4.66
CA LEU A 179 -13.88 16.22 3.90
C LEU A 179 -14.93 16.93 4.76
N ASN A 180 -15.12 16.49 6.01
CA ASN A 180 -16.06 17.13 6.93
C ASN A 180 -15.74 18.62 7.18
N LYS A 181 -14.48 19.03 7.05
CA LYS A 181 -14.04 20.41 7.23
C LYS A 181 -14.47 21.31 6.08
N LEU A 182 -14.74 20.75 4.90
CA LEU A 182 -15.24 21.53 3.76
C LEU A 182 -16.57 22.21 4.08
N ILE A 183 -17.43 21.57 4.87
CA ILE A 183 -18.71 22.15 5.32
C ILE A 183 -18.43 23.45 6.09
N LEU A 184 -17.47 23.42 7.01
CA LEU A 184 -17.10 24.56 7.84
C LEU A 184 -16.48 25.72 7.03
N PHE A 185 -15.60 25.41 6.08
CA PHE A 185 -14.84 26.42 5.35
C PHE A 185 -15.50 26.87 4.04
N SER A 186 -16.55 26.20 3.58
CA SER A 186 -17.22 26.53 2.31
C SER A 186 -18.12 27.78 2.35
N GLY A 187 -18.29 28.40 3.52
CA GLY A 187 -19.21 29.53 3.68
C GLY A 187 -20.66 29.19 3.33
N GLY A 188 -21.08 27.94 3.54
CA GLY A 188 -22.44 27.47 3.24
C GLY A 188 -22.64 26.91 1.83
N LYS A 189 -21.60 26.90 0.97
CA LYS A 189 -21.67 26.26 -0.36
C LYS A 189 -21.74 24.73 -0.29
N PHE A 190 -21.17 24.13 0.75
CA PHE A 190 -21.28 22.70 1.02
C PHE A 190 -22.16 22.48 2.25
N THR A 191 -23.33 21.87 2.03
CA THR A 191 -24.22 21.43 3.12
C THR A 191 -23.98 19.96 3.44
N GLU A 192 -24.47 19.56 4.61
CA GLU A 192 -24.53 18.16 5.05
C GLU A 192 -25.21 17.24 4.02
N GLU A 193 -26.29 17.73 3.39
CA GLU A 193 -27.04 17.00 2.36
C GLU A 193 -26.22 16.81 1.08
N THR A 194 -25.60 17.88 0.58
CA THR A 194 -24.75 17.81 -0.62
C THR A 194 -23.56 16.89 -0.39
N MET A 195 -22.92 16.95 0.78
CA MET A 195 -21.81 16.07 1.15
C MET A 195 -22.23 14.60 1.19
N ASN A 196 -23.38 14.28 1.80
CA ASN A 196 -23.89 12.91 1.82
C ASN A 196 -24.25 12.40 0.41
N GLY A 197 -24.82 13.27 -0.43
CA GLY A 197 -25.11 12.95 -1.83
C GLY A 197 -23.85 12.62 -2.62
N ILE A 198 -22.80 13.43 -2.46
CA ILE A 198 -21.49 13.21 -3.09
C ILE A 198 -20.87 11.90 -2.62
N LEU A 199 -20.79 11.65 -1.31
CA LEU A 199 -20.22 10.42 -0.77
C LEU A 199 -21.01 9.18 -1.24
N LYS A 200 -22.34 9.27 -1.30
CA LYS A 200 -23.19 8.18 -1.80
C LYS A 200 -22.93 7.91 -3.27
N ALA A 201 -22.85 8.94 -4.11
CA ALA A 201 -22.57 8.80 -5.54
C ALA A 201 -21.17 8.23 -5.81
N LEU A 202 -20.17 8.64 -5.03
CA LEU A 202 -18.79 8.17 -5.19
C LEU A 202 -18.58 6.72 -4.71
N ASN A 203 -19.35 6.27 -3.72
CA ASN A 203 -19.25 4.91 -3.17
C ASN A 203 -20.14 3.87 -3.88
N GLN A 204 -20.94 4.26 -4.88
CA GLN A 204 -21.91 3.39 -5.56
C GLN A 204 -21.31 2.47 -6.65
N ASN A 205 -20.00 2.18 -6.60
CA ASN A 205 -19.30 1.25 -7.51
C ASN A 205 -19.17 -0.18 -6.95
#